data_AF-A0A9P6WJY2-F1
#
_entry.id   AF-A0A9P6WJY2-F1
#
_cell.length_a   1.000
_cell.length_b   1.000
_cell.length_c   1.000
_cell.angle_alpha   90.00
_cell.angle_beta   90.00
_cell.angle_gamma   90.00
#
_symmetry.space_group_name_H-M   'P 1'
#
loop_
_entity.id
_entity.type
_entity.pdbx_description
1 polymer ?
#
loop_
_entity_poly.entity_id
_entity_poly.type
_entity_poly.pdbx_seq_one_letter_code
_entity_poly.pdbx_strand_id
1 'polypeptide(L)'
;MTEEQDDIFESMPIISPTVSNNDVGTTPHNHNLNHNHSHSHDHGTNIEDINHSDSSSSITSNSEIQNLKIEEKRRLLPDILPKVQCIARARIPTTQGPEIFLHLYSNDMDKKEHLAIVFGEDIRSRSLYKFRKDETQSDRMIRGAYVGKLYPGRKNADFDKSTNMKLEFDKESGDLIIDSKTTWCNPTLVRIHSECYTGETAWSARCDCGEQFDEAGRLMGLQGHGCIVYLRQEGRGIGLGEKLKAYNLQDLGADTVQANLLLRHPADKRSFGMATAILLDLGLLEIKLLTNNPDKIIAVEGKNRLIKVTERVPMVPLAWKGEEGGVKSTEVEGYLRTKVEKMGHLLSKPI
;
A
#
# COMPACT_ATOMS: atom_id res chain seq x y z
N MET A 1 -17.61 -9.03 -46.21
CA MET A 1 -17.09 -10.38 -45.97
C MET A 1 -16.56 -10.40 -44.56
N THR A 2 -17.30 -11.07 -43.69
CA THR A 2 -16.98 -11.31 -42.28
C THR A 2 -15.97 -12.45 -42.23
N GLU A 3 -14.73 -12.17 -41.82
CA GLU A 3 -13.80 -13.22 -41.42
C GLU A 3 -14.00 -13.48 -39.92
N GLU A 4 -14.35 -14.72 -39.62
CA GLU A 4 -14.36 -15.29 -38.27
C GLU A 4 -12.94 -15.18 -37.69
N GLN A 5 -12.77 -14.31 -36.69
CA GLN A 5 -11.67 -14.48 -35.74
C GLN A 5 -12.00 -15.72 -34.91
N ASP A 6 -11.42 -16.85 -35.28
CA ASP A 6 -11.42 -18.05 -34.45
C ASP A 6 -11.00 -17.68 -33.02
N ASP A 7 -11.90 -17.94 -32.07
CA ASP A 7 -11.78 -17.57 -30.67
C ASP A 7 -10.54 -18.28 -30.08
N ILE A 8 -9.44 -17.53 -29.90
CA ILE A 8 -8.12 -18.04 -29.50
C ILE A 8 -8.20 -18.95 -28.27
N PHE A 9 -9.21 -18.78 -27.41
CA PHE A 9 -9.50 -19.60 -26.24
C PHE A 9 -9.93 -21.04 -26.53
N GLU A 10 -10.47 -21.36 -27.72
CA GLU A 10 -10.83 -22.74 -28.11
C GLU A 10 -9.60 -23.58 -28.48
N SER A 11 -8.50 -22.94 -28.89
CA SER A 11 -7.26 -23.63 -29.32
C SER A 11 -6.19 -23.76 -28.24
N MET A 12 -6.40 -23.22 -27.03
CA MET A 12 -5.40 -23.26 -25.97
C MET A 12 -5.28 -24.64 -25.31
N PRO A 13 -4.07 -25.23 -25.23
CA PRO A 13 -3.87 -26.53 -24.60
C PRO A 13 -4.15 -26.49 -23.09
N ILE A 14 -4.80 -27.54 -22.59
CA ILE A 14 -5.12 -27.71 -21.16
C ILE A 14 -3.83 -28.09 -20.41
N ILE A 15 -3.33 -27.19 -19.56
CA ILE A 15 -2.22 -27.50 -18.64
C ILE A 15 -2.80 -27.56 -17.22
N SER A 16 -2.89 -28.78 -16.67
CA SER A 16 -3.31 -29.00 -15.28
C SER A 16 -2.12 -28.80 -14.33
N PRO A 17 -2.24 -27.98 -13.26
CA PRO A 17 -1.19 -27.88 -12.25
C PRO A 17 -1.22 -29.11 -11.34
N THR A 18 -0.16 -29.90 -11.36
CA THR A 18 0.11 -30.98 -10.39
C THR A 18 0.38 -30.37 -9.00
N VAL A 19 -0.52 -30.59 -8.05
CA VAL A 19 -0.32 -30.28 -6.63
C VAL A 19 0.24 -31.53 -5.95
N SER A 20 1.50 -31.49 -5.52
CA SER A 20 2.08 -32.48 -4.62
C SER A 20 1.81 -32.04 -3.17
N ASN A 21 0.92 -32.74 -2.49
CA ASN A 21 0.72 -32.65 -1.05
C ASN A 21 1.98 -33.16 -0.33
N ASN A 22 2.54 -32.37 0.59
CA ASN A 22 3.38 -32.88 1.66
C ASN A 22 2.97 -32.23 2.99
N ASP A 23 2.73 -33.10 3.95
CA ASP A 23 2.16 -32.88 5.27
C ASP A 23 2.99 -31.95 6.17
N VAL A 24 2.28 -31.08 6.90
CA VAL A 24 2.83 -30.26 8.00
C VAL A 24 2.50 -30.95 9.32
N GLY A 25 3.52 -31.47 10.00
CA GLY A 25 3.42 -31.96 11.38
C GLY A 25 3.60 -30.81 12.37
N THR A 26 2.52 -30.41 13.05
CA THR A 26 2.52 -29.50 14.19
C THR A 26 2.63 -30.26 15.52
N THR A 27 3.47 -29.77 16.43
CA THR A 27 3.33 -29.98 17.89
C THR A 27 3.52 -28.64 18.62
N PRO A 28 2.65 -28.24 19.57
CA PRO A 28 2.86 -27.05 20.39
C PRO A 28 3.32 -27.43 21.80
N HIS A 29 4.35 -26.75 22.31
CA HIS A 29 4.67 -26.74 23.73
C HIS A 29 4.11 -25.47 24.39
N ASN A 30 3.21 -25.72 25.32
CA ASN A 30 2.52 -24.78 26.19
C ASN A 30 3.39 -24.54 27.44
N HIS A 31 3.64 -23.30 27.85
CA HIS A 31 3.99 -22.99 29.24
C HIS A 31 3.35 -21.69 29.69
N ASN A 32 2.26 -21.86 30.44
CA ASN A 32 1.68 -20.92 31.39
C ASN A 32 2.62 -20.81 32.61
N LEU A 33 2.77 -19.61 33.18
CA LEU A 33 2.96 -19.41 34.63
C LEU A 33 2.58 -17.97 35.02
N ASN A 34 1.52 -17.87 35.81
CA ASN A 34 1.07 -16.72 36.58
C ASN A 34 2.10 -16.34 37.66
N HIS A 35 2.17 -15.05 38.01
CA HIS A 35 2.13 -14.66 39.43
C HIS A 35 1.64 -13.22 39.63
N ASN A 36 0.60 -13.10 40.45
CA ASN A 36 0.12 -11.89 41.11
C ASN A 36 1.16 -11.39 42.14
N HIS A 37 1.23 -10.07 42.35
CA HIS A 37 1.11 -9.52 43.70
C HIS A 37 0.71 -8.03 43.69
N SER A 38 -0.36 -7.77 44.44
CA SER A 38 -0.87 -6.50 44.93
C SER A 38 0.05 -5.88 45.99
N HIS A 39 0.12 -4.55 46.06
CA HIS A 39 -0.11 -3.85 47.33
C HIS A 39 -0.42 -2.35 47.15
N SER A 40 -1.46 -1.95 47.87
CA SER A 40 -1.93 -0.63 48.23
C SER A 40 -0.95 0.11 49.16
N HIS A 41 -0.89 1.45 49.09
CA HIS A 41 -1.30 2.27 50.23
C HIS A 41 -1.51 3.74 49.87
N ASP A 42 -2.44 4.27 50.66
CA ASP A 42 -3.14 5.55 50.67
C ASP A 42 -2.37 6.55 51.55
N HIS A 43 -2.45 7.85 51.26
CA HIS A 43 -2.44 8.96 52.23
C HIS A 43 -2.66 10.29 51.50
N GLY A 44 -3.78 10.93 51.79
CA GLY A 44 -4.10 12.29 51.35
C GLY A 44 -3.57 13.37 52.28
N THR A 45 -3.68 14.63 51.84
CA THR A 45 -3.99 15.81 52.66
C THR A 45 -4.37 16.99 51.76
N ASN A 46 -5.47 17.65 52.11
CA ASN A 46 -5.97 18.92 51.56
C ASN A 46 -5.09 20.11 51.99
N ILE A 47 -4.96 21.13 51.12
CA ILE A 47 -4.82 22.55 51.50
C ILE A 47 -5.58 23.41 50.48
N GLU A 48 -6.38 24.34 51.01
CA GLU A 48 -7.26 25.31 50.33
C GLU A 48 -6.53 26.48 49.66
N ASP A 49 -7.22 27.05 48.67
CA ASP A 49 -7.32 28.46 48.23
C ASP A 49 -6.08 29.28 47.86
N ILE A 50 -6.13 29.92 46.68
CA ILE A 50 -6.05 31.38 46.47
C ILE A 50 -6.39 31.70 45.00
N ASN A 51 -7.33 32.62 44.83
CA ASN A 51 -7.66 33.29 43.57
C ASN A 51 -6.47 34.11 43.06
N HIS A 52 -6.11 33.94 41.77
CA HIS A 52 -5.54 35.02 40.99
C HIS A 52 -6.15 35.04 39.59
N SER A 53 -6.91 36.11 39.34
CA SER A 53 -7.28 36.59 38.02
C SER A 53 -6.01 36.94 37.25
N ASP A 54 -5.77 36.31 36.12
CA ASP A 54 -4.80 36.80 35.15
C ASP A 54 -5.26 36.58 33.71
N SER A 55 -5.24 37.71 32.99
CA SER A 55 -5.19 37.90 31.54
C SER A 55 -5.46 36.70 30.63
N SER A 56 -6.51 36.82 29.83
CA SER A 56 -6.76 36.07 28.61
C SER A 56 -5.63 36.30 27.59
N SER A 57 -4.52 35.59 27.75
CA SER A 57 -3.63 35.26 26.65
C SER A 57 -4.01 33.87 26.17
N SER A 58 -4.47 33.79 24.92
CA SER A 58 -4.87 32.54 24.28
C SER A 58 -3.66 31.62 24.16
N ILE A 59 -3.48 30.73 25.13
CA ILE A 59 -2.56 29.59 25.03
C ILE A 59 -3.20 28.63 24.04
N THR A 60 -2.88 28.77 22.75
CA THR A 60 -3.19 27.75 21.76
C THR A 60 -2.51 26.45 22.19
N SER A 61 -3.31 25.42 22.41
CA SER A 61 -2.84 24.11 22.83
C SER A 61 -1.87 23.54 21.78
N ASN A 62 -0.88 22.74 22.20
CA ASN A 62 0.05 22.08 21.27
C ASN A 62 -0.67 21.28 20.17
N SER A 63 -1.86 20.74 20.46
CA SER A 63 -2.73 20.07 19.50
C SER A 63 -3.30 21.01 18.43
N GLU A 64 -3.69 22.23 18.77
CA GLU A 64 -4.21 23.20 17.80
C GLU A 64 -3.11 23.68 16.85
N ILE A 65 -1.91 23.94 17.37
CA ILE A 65 -0.74 24.31 16.55
C ILE A 65 -0.39 23.19 15.57
N GLN A 66 -0.44 21.94 16.03
CA GLN A 66 -0.17 20.78 15.18
C GLN A 66 -1.23 20.60 14.09
N ASN A 67 -2.52 20.79 14.43
CA ASN A 67 -3.61 20.76 13.47
C ASN A 67 -3.51 21.87 12.40
N LEU A 68 -3.14 23.09 12.80
CA LEU A 68 -2.91 24.19 11.87
C LEU A 68 -1.80 23.87 10.87
N LYS A 69 -0.67 23.30 11.33
CA LYS A 69 0.43 22.88 10.45
C LYS A 69 0.03 21.77 9.47
N ILE A 70 -0.81 20.83 9.91
CA ILE A 70 -1.34 19.77 9.05
C ILE A 70 -2.23 20.37 7.95
N GLU A 71 -3.11 21.31 8.33
CA GLU A 71 -4.02 21.95 7.39
C GLU A 71 -3.27 22.83 6.38
N GLU A 72 -2.20 23.52 6.81
CA GLU A 72 -1.31 24.27 5.93
C GLU A 72 -0.63 23.34 4.91
N LYS A 73 -0.05 22.22 5.35
CA LYS A 73 0.53 21.21 4.46
C LYS A 73 -0.49 20.68 3.45
N ARG A 74 -1.74 20.45 3.88
CA ARG A 74 -2.82 19.98 3.02
C ARG A 74 -3.18 21.00 1.93
N ARG A 75 -3.21 22.30 2.27
CA ARG A 75 -3.50 23.38 1.31
C ARG A 75 -2.45 23.50 0.20
N LEU A 76 -1.22 23.08 0.45
CA LEU A 76 -0.13 23.06 -0.52
C LEU A 76 -0.20 21.88 -1.49
N LEU A 77 -1.07 20.89 -1.25
CA LEU A 77 -1.24 19.77 -2.16
C LEU A 77 -1.94 20.22 -3.47
N PRO A 78 -1.65 19.56 -4.61
CA PRO A 78 -2.31 19.86 -5.86
C PRO A 78 -3.83 19.70 -5.78
N ASP A 79 -4.56 20.58 -6.46
CA ASP A 79 -6.02 20.51 -6.60
C ASP A 79 -6.47 19.35 -7.49
N ILE A 80 -5.66 19.04 -8.52
CA ILE A 80 -5.99 18.08 -9.56
C ILE A 80 -5.11 16.85 -9.37
N LEU A 81 -5.76 15.69 -9.28
CA LEU A 81 -5.08 14.40 -9.29
C LEU A 81 -4.72 13.99 -10.73
N PRO A 82 -3.63 13.22 -10.92
CA PRO A 82 -3.34 12.59 -12.19
C PRO A 82 -4.51 11.72 -12.65
N LYS A 83 -4.73 11.65 -13.96
CA LYS A 83 -5.65 10.67 -14.54
C LYS A 83 -4.92 9.35 -14.64
N VAL A 84 -5.53 8.30 -14.12
CA VAL A 84 -5.01 6.94 -14.19
C VAL A 84 -6.01 6.03 -14.88
N GLN A 85 -5.49 5.02 -15.57
CA GLN A 85 -6.30 3.99 -16.20
C GLN A 85 -5.65 2.62 -15.95
N CYS A 86 -6.41 1.70 -15.39
CA CYS A 86 -5.97 0.31 -15.26
C CYS A 86 -6.03 -0.35 -16.64
N ILE A 87 -4.86 -0.67 -17.18
CA ILE A 87 -4.71 -1.21 -18.53
C ILE A 87 -4.89 -2.72 -18.56
N ALA A 88 -4.44 -3.41 -17.51
CA ALA A 88 -4.53 -4.86 -17.40
C ALA A 88 -4.60 -5.31 -15.94
N ARG A 89 -5.23 -6.46 -15.72
CA ARG A 89 -5.20 -7.21 -14.46
C ARG A 89 -4.83 -8.66 -14.71
N ALA A 90 -3.98 -9.23 -13.86
CA ALA A 90 -3.68 -10.66 -13.89
C ALA A 90 -3.70 -11.27 -12.49
N ARG A 91 -4.21 -12.50 -12.39
CA ARG A 91 -4.08 -13.35 -11.20
C ARG A 91 -2.67 -13.91 -11.14
N ILE A 92 -2.00 -13.72 -10.01
CA ILE A 92 -0.66 -14.26 -9.74
C ILE A 92 -0.77 -15.27 -8.60
N PRO A 93 -0.59 -16.58 -8.87
CA PRO A 93 -0.34 -17.54 -7.81
C PRO A 93 0.97 -17.19 -7.10
N THR A 94 0.94 -17.16 -5.78
CA THR A 94 2.12 -16.92 -4.95
C THR A 94 2.72 -18.25 -4.50
N THR A 95 4.03 -18.28 -4.26
CA THR A 95 4.72 -19.49 -3.75
C THR A 95 4.35 -19.78 -2.30
N GLN A 96 4.00 -18.73 -1.55
CA GLN A 96 3.61 -18.75 -0.15
C GLN A 96 2.54 -17.67 0.06
N GLY A 97 1.38 -18.05 0.61
CA GLY A 97 0.28 -17.13 0.88
C GLY A 97 -0.88 -17.21 -0.12
N PRO A 98 -1.83 -16.25 -0.07
CA PRO A 98 -2.99 -16.25 -0.96
C PRO A 98 -2.63 -15.82 -2.38
N GLU A 99 -3.55 -16.09 -3.30
CA GLU A 99 -3.49 -15.55 -4.65
C GLU A 99 -3.59 -14.02 -4.59
N ILE A 100 -2.80 -13.34 -5.43
CA ILE A 100 -2.83 -11.88 -5.56
C ILE A 100 -3.23 -11.49 -6.98
N PHE A 101 -3.65 -10.24 -7.15
CA PHE A 101 -4.01 -9.67 -8.43
C PHE A 101 -3.17 -8.42 -8.70
N LEU A 102 -2.39 -8.45 -9.77
CA LEU A 102 -1.66 -7.27 -10.23
C LEU A 102 -2.55 -6.46 -11.14
N HIS A 103 -2.70 -5.18 -10.83
CA HIS A 103 -3.36 -4.19 -11.65
C HIS A 103 -2.30 -3.22 -12.17
N LEU A 104 -2.14 -3.15 -13.48
CA LEU A 104 -1.18 -2.27 -14.14
C LEU A 104 -1.88 -0.99 -14.56
N TYR A 105 -1.31 0.17 -14.21
CA TYR A 105 -1.87 1.48 -14.44
C TYR A 105 -0.99 2.31 -15.38
N SER A 106 -1.60 2.90 -16.40
CA SER A 106 -1.05 4.04 -17.13
C SER A 106 -1.54 5.36 -16.52
N ASN A 107 -0.84 6.45 -16.81
CA ASN A 107 -1.18 7.76 -16.29
C ASN A 107 -0.77 8.91 -17.23
N ASP A 108 -1.23 10.13 -16.95
CA ASP A 108 -0.96 11.33 -17.75
C ASP A 108 0.14 12.25 -17.19
N MET A 109 0.79 11.86 -16.09
CA MET A 109 1.78 12.69 -15.40
C MET A 109 3.23 12.25 -15.57
N ASP A 110 3.47 10.96 -15.79
CA ASP A 110 4.75 10.44 -16.21
C ASP A 110 4.59 9.37 -17.30
N LYS A 111 5.72 8.90 -17.83
CA LYS A 111 5.74 7.86 -18.87
C LYS A 111 5.85 6.45 -18.28
N LYS A 112 5.67 6.29 -16.98
CA LYS A 112 5.85 5.02 -16.30
C LYS A 112 4.50 4.36 -16.08
N GLU A 113 4.53 3.05 -16.05
CA GLU A 113 3.41 2.30 -15.52
C GLU A 113 3.57 2.18 -14.00
N HIS A 114 2.46 2.08 -13.29
CA HIS A 114 2.44 1.82 -11.85
C HIS A 114 1.59 0.59 -11.57
N LEU A 115 1.75 0.01 -10.39
CA LEU A 115 1.10 -1.23 -10.03
C LEU A 115 0.23 -1.04 -8.79
N ALA A 116 -0.90 -1.72 -8.75
CA ALA A 116 -1.54 -2.08 -7.49
C ALA A 116 -1.51 -3.59 -7.34
N ILE A 117 -0.89 -4.04 -6.26
CA ILE A 117 -0.86 -5.44 -5.84
C ILE A 117 -2.03 -5.64 -4.89
N VAL A 118 -3.04 -6.36 -5.34
CA VAL A 118 -4.32 -6.48 -4.66
C VAL A 118 -4.46 -7.89 -4.09
N PHE A 119 -4.80 -7.96 -2.81
CA PHE A 119 -5.19 -9.17 -2.11
C PHE A 119 -6.72 -9.17 -2.04
N GLY A 120 -7.34 -10.28 -2.43
CA GLY A 120 -8.78 -10.37 -2.66
C GLY A 120 -9.16 -10.16 -4.14
N GLU A 121 -10.14 -10.92 -4.61
CA GLU A 121 -10.56 -10.90 -6.03
C GLU A 121 -11.51 -9.75 -6.36
N ASP A 122 -12.25 -9.28 -5.36
CA ASP A 122 -13.43 -8.41 -5.45
C ASP A 122 -13.11 -6.92 -5.23
N ILE A 123 -11.85 -6.55 -5.03
CA ILE A 123 -11.40 -5.15 -5.21
C ILE A 123 -11.21 -4.90 -6.71
N ARG A 124 -12.13 -4.12 -7.29
CA ARG A 124 -12.25 -3.98 -8.75
C ARG A 124 -12.03 -2.54 -9.20
N SER A 125 -11.05 -2.35 -10.09
CA SER A 125 -10.78 -1.07 -10.75
C SER A 125 -11.96 -0.61 -11.60
N ARG A 126 -12.45 0.61 -11.38
CA ARG A 126 -13.53 1.22 -12.16
C ARG A 126 -13.14 1.34 -13.62
N SER A 127 -11.97 1.90 -13.92
CA SER A 127 -11.48 2.07 -15.29
C SER A 127 -11.21 0.74 -16.02
N LEU A 128 -10.84 -0.31 -15.27
CA LEU A 128 -10.76 -1.65 -15.83
C LEU A 128 -12.18 -2.18 -16.12
N TYR A 129 -13.07 -2.28 -15.14
CA TYR A 129 -14.32 -3.01 -15.36
C TYR A 129 -15.34 -2.28 -16.25
N LYS A 130 -15.23 -0.95 -16.39
CA LYS A 130 -16.07 -0.14 -17.28
C LYS A 130 -16.12 -0.74 -18.69
N PHE A 131 -17.33 -0.89 -19.22
CA PHE A 131 -17.54 -1.34 -20.59
C PHE A 131 -16.95 -0.34 -21.58
N ARG A 132 -16.28 -0.89 -22.60
CA ARG A 132 -15.77 -0.11 -23.73
C ARG A 132 -16.66 -0.36 -24.95
N LYS A 133 -16.80 0.67 -25.78
CA LYS A 133 -17.53 0.53 -27.05
C LYS A 133 -16.81 -0.51 -27.92
N ASP A 134 -17.58 -1.39 -28.55
CA ASP A 134 -17.09 -2.43 -29.47
C ASP A 134 -16.18 -3.49 -28.80
N GLU A 135 -16.23 -3.62 -27.47
CA GLU A 135 -15.45 -4.61 -26.70
C GLU A 135 -16.16 -5.96 -26.59
N THR A 136 -15.46 -7.04 -26.95
CA THR A 136 -15.97 -8.41 -26.83
C THR A 136 -15.77 -8.99 -25.43
N GLN A 137 -16.44 -10.11 -25.13
CA GLN A 137 -16.20 -10.87 -23.89
C GLN A 137 -14.75 -11.42 -23.82
N SER A 138 -14.18 -11.80 -24.96
CA SER A 138 -12.79 -12.23 -25.07
C SER A 138 -11.82 -11.08 -24.75
N ASP A 139 -12.06 -9.87 -25.26
CA ASP A 139 -11.25 -8.68 -24.93
C ASP A 139 -11.25 -8.38 -23.43
N ARG A 140 -12.42 -8.49 -22.78
CA ARG A 140 -12.57 -8.31 -21.33
C ARG A 140 -11.76 -9.33 -20.55
N MET A 141 -11.80 -10.60 -20.94
CA MET A 141 -10.99 -11.64 -20.31
C MET A 141 -9.48 -11.38 -20.51
N ILE A 142 -9.05 -11.01 -21.72
CA ILE A 142 -7.65 -10.74 -22.06
C ILE A 142 -7.05 -9.64 -21.17
N ARG A 143 -7.77 -8.54 -20.97
CA ARG A 143 -7.30 -7.45 -20.11
C ARG A 143 -7.59 -7.65 -18.62
N GLY A 144 -8.27 -8.73 -18.24
CA GLY A 144 -8.50 -9.10 -16.84
C GLY A 144 -9.77 -8.55 -16.19
N ALA A 145 -10.72 -8.02 -16.96
CA ALA A 145 -12.03 -7.59 -16.48
C ALA A 145 -13.01 -8.78 -16.44
N TYR A 146 -12.84 -9.67 -15.48
CA TYR A 146 -13.70 -10.85 -15.29
C TYR A 146 -13.95 -11.17 -13.82
N VAL A 147 -14.99 -11.94 -13.55
CA VAL A 147 -15.31 -12.52 -12.23
C VAL A 147 -14.89 -13.99 -12.14
N GLY A 148 -14.48 -14.46 -10.96
CA GLY A 148 -14.05 -15.83 -10.72
C GLY A 148 -12.74 -16.18 -11.41
N LYS A 149 -12.54 -17.46 -11.74
CA LYS A 149 -11.30 -17.96 -12.37
C LYS A 149 -11.46 -18.18 -13.88
N LEU A 150 -10.44 -17.82 -14.66
CA LEU A 150 -10.38 -18.17 -16.08
C LEU A 150 -10.05 -19.66 -16.26
N TYR A 151 -10.59 -20.24 -17.33
CA TYR A 151 -10.33 -21.62 -17.76
C TYR A 151 -10.47 -21.72 -19.29
N PRO A 152 -9.82 -22.69 -19.94
CA PRO A 152 -9.93 -22.89 -21.39
C PRO A 152 -11.38 -23.04 -21.85
N GLY A 153 -11.75 -22.38 -22.95
CA GLY A 153 -13.11 -22.39 -23.49
C GLY A 153 -14.14 -21.54 -22.72
N ARG A 154 -13.71 -20.70 -21.76
CA ARG A 154 -14.61 -19.72 -21.12
C ARG A 154 -15.07 -18.68 -22.16
N LYS A 155 -16.37 -18.36 -22.17
CA LYS A 155 -17.00 -17.42 -23.14
C LYS A 155 -17.63 -16.17 -22.52
N ASN A 156 -17.71 -16.10 -21.19
CA ASN A 156 -18.35 -15.00 -20.47
C ASN A 156 -17.45 -14.51 -19.34
N ALA A 157 -17.03 -13.25 -19.42
CA ALA A 157 -16.18 -12.57 -18.44
C ALA A 157 -16.99 -12.15 -17.19
N ASP A 158 -18.26 -11.80 -17.38
CA ASP A 158 -19.11 -11.17 -16.37
C ASP A 158 -19.91 -12.19 -15.52
N PHE A 159 -19.84 -13.48 -15.86
CA PHE A 159 -20.47 -14.56 -15.10
C PHE A 159 -19.50 -15.72 -14.87
N ASP A 160 -19.44 -16.22 -13.64
CA ASP A 160 -18.73 -17.45 -13.27
C ASP A 160 -19.74 -18.50 -12.77
N LYS A 161 -19.87 -19.58 -13.54
CA LYS A 161 -20.79 -20.69 -13.24
C LYS A 161 -20.41 -21.43 -11.96
N SER A 162 -19.13 -21.50 -11.62
CA SER A 162 -18.65 -22.28 -10.47
C SER A 162 -19.01 -21.64 -9.13
N THR A 163 -18.96 -20.31 -9.07
CA THR A 163 -19.28 -19.51 -7.88
C THR A 163 -20.69 -18.90 -7.94
N ASN A 164 -21.36 -19.01 -9.09
CA ASN A 164 -22.62 -18.34 -9.39
C ASN A 164 -22.55 -16.81 -9.20
N MET A 165 -21.35 -16.23 -9.38
CA MET A 165 -21.14 -14.79 -9.31
C MET A 165 -21.41 -14.14 -10.66
N LYS A 166 -22.08 -13.00 -10.65
CA LYS A 166 -22.44 -12.24 -11.85
C LYS A 166 -22.19 -10.75 -11.60
N LEU A 167 -21.45 -10.11 -12.51
CA LEU A 167 -21.27 -8.67 -12.54
C LEU A 167 -22.44 -8.00 -13.27
N GLU A 168 -22.86 -6.85 -12.75
CA GLU A 168 -23.90 -6.02 -13.36
C GLU A 168 -23.35 -4.64 -13.67
N PHE A 169 -23.88 -4.01 -14.71
CA PHE A 169 -23.34 -2.76 -15.25
C PHE A 169 -24.48 -1.80 -15.55
N ASP A 170 -24.19 -0.51 -15.32
CA ASP A 170 -25.09 0.55 -15.69
C ASP A 170 -25.19 0.62 -17.22
N LYS A 171 -26.43 0.70 -17.74
CA LYS A 171 -26.69 0.64 -19.18
C LYS A 171 -26.29 1.92 -19.91
N GLU A 172 -26.24 3.05 -19.22
CA GLU A 172 -25.94 4.35 -19.81
C GLU A 172 -24.45 4.66 -19.69
N SER A 173 -23.89 4.54 -18.49
CA SER A 173 -22.50 4.89 -18.23
C SER A 173 -21.51 3.78 -18.55
N GLY A 174 -21.97 2.52 -18.59
CA GLY A 174 -21.14 1.33 -18.73
C GLY A 174 -20.33 0.99 -17.47
N ASP A 175 -20.56 1.69 -16.35
CA ASP A 175 -19.83 1.46 -15.11
C ASP A 175 -20.31 0.19 -14.41
N LEU A 176 -19.39 -0.46 -13.69
CA LEU A 176 -19.73 -1.60 -12.83
C LEU A 176 -20.64 -1.15 -11.69
N ILE A 177 -21.79 -1.81 -11.54
CA ILE A 177 -22.68 -1.63 -10.41
C ILE A 177 -22.05 -2.30 -9.18
N ILE A 178 -21.93 -1.54 -8.09
CA ILE A 178 -21.35 -2.04 -6.84
C ILE A 178 -22.38 -2.93 -6.13
N ASP A 179 -22.05 -4.22 -6.00
CA ASP A 179 -22.81 -5.18 -5.20
C ASP A 179 -21.89 -5.81 -4.16
N SER A 180 -22.35 -5.91 -2.91
CA SER A 180 -21.63 -6.52 -1.78
C SER A 180 -21.16 -7.96 -2.01
N LYS A 181 -21.76 -8.70 -2.96
CA LYS A 181 -21.40 -10.06 -3.32
C LYS A 181 -20.23 -10.13 -4.31
N THR A 182 -19.97 -9.05 -5.04
CA THR A 182 -18.99 -9.05 -6.14
C THR A 182 -17.93 -7.97 -6.02
N THR A 183 -18.15 -6.99 -5.16
CA THR A 183 -17.32 -5.80 -5.02
C THR A 183 -17.06 -5.48 -3.56
N TRP A 184 -15.79 -5.48 -3.18
CA TRP A 184 -15.35 -5.11 -1.84
C TRP A 184 -15.37 -3.59 -1.64
N CYS A 185 -16.03 -3.13 -0.59
CA CYS A 185 -16.16 -1.70 -0.26
C CYS A 185 -15.84 -1.37 1.20
N ASN A 186 -15.33 -2.34 1.98
CA ASN A 186 -15.00 -2.13 3.38
C ASN A 186 -13.66 -1.39 3.56
N PRO A 187 -13.42 -0.77 4.75
CA PRO A 187 -12.12 -0.18 5.08
C PRO A 187 -10.97 -1.17 4.87
N THR A 188 -10.07 -0.85 3.94
CA THR A 188 -9.06 -1.80 3.44
C THR A 188 -7.67 -1.45 3.94
N LEU A 189 -6.88 -2.46 4.33
CA LEU A 189 -5.46 -2.25 4.66
C LEU A 189 -4.68 -1.89 3.40
N VAL A 190 -4.04 -0.73 3.41
CA VAL A 190 -3.33 -0.18 2.25
C VAL A 190 -1.90 0.17 2.62
N ARG A 191 -0.97 -0.15 1.71
CA ARG A 191 0.43 0.29 1.76
C ARG A 191 0.78 1.05 0.49
N ILE A 192 1.35 2.24 0.64
CA ILE A 192 1.93 2.96 -0.50
C ILE A 192 3.43 2.79 -0.47
N HIS A 193 3.89 1.97 -1.42
CA HIS A 193 5.27 1.58 -1.59
C HIS A 193 5.88 2.38 -2.73
N SER A 194 7.02 3.04 -2.47
CA SER A 194 7.86 3.60 -3.53
C SER A 194 8.90 2.56 -3.84
N GLU A 195 8.96 2.11 -5.09
CA GLU A 195 9.92 1.14 -5.62
C GLU A 195 11.33 1.35 -5.04
N CYS A 196 11.93 0.24 -4.61
CA CYS A 196 13.28 0.18 -4.07
C CYS A 196 13.92 -1.16 -4.47
N TYR A 197 14.37 -1.22 -5.72
CA TYR A 197 14.94 -2.41 -6.34
C TYR A 197 16.00 -3.09 -5.47
N THR A 198 16.90 -2.31 -4.87
CA THR A 198 17.97 -2.85 -4.03
C THR A 198 17.42 -3.52 -2.76
N GLY A 199 16.39 -2.94 -2.14
CA GLY A 199 15.80 -3.50 -0.92
C GLY A 199 14.90 -4.70 -1.22
N GLU A 200 14.09 -4.60 -2.27
CA GLU A 200 13.05 -5.59 -2.61
C GLU A 200 13.62 -6.82 -3.34
N THR A 201 14.56 -6.59 -4.26
CA THR A 201 15.05 -7.66 -5.18
C THR A 201 16.48 -8.10 -4.86
N ALA A 202 17.32 -7.19 -4.35
CA ALA A 202 18.74 -7.46 -4.12
C ALA A 202 19.09 -7.66 -2.63
N TRP A 203 18.09 -7.91 -1.77
CA TRP A 203 18.25 -8.18 -0.33
C TRP A 203 19.14 -7.17 0.41
N SER A 204 19.08 -5.89 0.01
CA SER A 204 19.99 -4.88 0.52
C SER A 204 19.75 -4.59 2.01
N ALA A 205 20.81 -4.69 2.80
CA ALA A 205 20.85 -4.22 4.19
C ALA A 205 21.15 -2.71 4.33
N ARG A 206 21.03 -1.91 3.26
CA ARG A 206 21.19 -0.44 3.34
C ARG A 206 19.88 0.28 3.69
N CYS A 207 18.75 -0.40 3.59
CA CYS A 207 17.44 0.16 3.88
C CYS A 207 16.47 -0.93 4.34
N ASP A 208 15.38 -0.51 4.97
CA ASP A 208 14.31 -1.39 5.42
C ASP A 208 13.26 -1.70 4.34
N CYS A 209 13.39 -1.18 3.11
CA CYS A 209 12.31 -1.23 2.12
C CYS A 209 11.83 -2.65 1.79
N GLY A 210 12.73 -3.62 1.66
CA GLY A 210 12.38 -5.02 1.40
C GLY A 210 11.54 -5.62 2.52
N GLU A 211 12.03 -5.53 3.76
CA GLU A 211 11.29 -5.96 4.95
C GLU A 211 9.90 -5.30 5.04
N GLN A 212 9.83 -4.00 4.70
CA GLN A 212 8.56 -3.29 4.69
C GLN A 212 7.58 -3.74 3.59
N PHE A 213 8.11 -4.20 2.45
CA PHE A 213 7.30 -4.74 1.37
C PHE A 213 6.74 -6.11 1.75
N ASP A 214 7.60 -6.98 2.27
CA ASP A 214 7.24 -8.35 2.66
C ASP A 214 6.23 -8.36 3.82
N GLU A 215 6.43 -7.54 4.85
CA GLU A 215 5.50 -7.46 5.98
C GLU A 215 4.13 -6.93 5.56
N ALA A 216 4.08 -5.96 4.64
CA ALA A 216 2.82 -5.47 4.10
C ALA A 216 2.06 -6.59 3.36
N GLY A 217 2.78 -7.36 2.53
CA GLY A 217 2.21 -8.51 1.83
C GLY A 217 1.72 -9.59 2.78
N ARG A 218 2.50 -9.92 3.81
CA ARG A 218 2.12 -10.90 4.84
C ARG A 218 0.85 -10.50 5.59
N LEU A 219 0.77 -9.26 6.06
CA LEU A 219 -0.41 -8.75 6.80
C LEU A 219 -1.67 -8.78 5.93
N MET A 220 -1.58 -8.31 4.69
CA MET A 220 -2.71 -8.34 3.75
C MET A 220 -3.10 -9.77 3.38
N GLY A 221 -2.12 -10.65 3.21
CA GLY A 221 -2.35 -12.06 2.93
C GLY A 221 -3.09 -12.78 4.06
N LEU A 222 -2.75 -12.48 5.32
CA LEU A 222 -3.45 -13.02 6.49
C LEU A 222 -4.88 -12.48 6.63
N GLN A 223 -5.13 -11.22 6.26
CA GLN A 223 -6.47 -10.62 6.28
C GLN A 223 -7.34 -11.06 5.08
N GLY A 224 -6.71 -11.56 4.02
CA GLY A 224 -7.37 -11.95 2.77
C GLY A 224 -7.71 -10.78 1.84
N HIS A 225 -7.68 -9.54 2.34
CA HIS A 225 -7.95 -8.32 1.57
C HIS A 225 -6.91 -7.25 1.87
N GLY A 226 -6.51 -6.51 0.84
CA GLY A 226 -5.53 -5.44 0.98
C GLY A 226 -5.01 -4.92 -0.35
N CYS A 227 -4.33 -3.79 -0.31
CA CYS A 227 -3.71 -3.22 -1.50
C CYS A 227 -2.34 -2.61 -1.22
N ILE A 228 -1.32 -3.05 -1.96
CA ILE A 228 -0.06 -2.34 -2.06
C ILE A 228 -0.09 -1.51 -3.35
N VAL A 229 -0.17 -0.19 -3.22
CA VAL A 229 0.07 0.71 -4.35
C VAL A 229 1.58 0.85 -4.53
N TYR A 230 2.10 0.27 -5.60
CA TYR A 230 3.51 0.22 -5.93
C TYR A 230 3.83 1.27 -6.99
N LEU A 231 4.37 2.39 -6.51
CA LEU A 231 4.78 3.51 -7.35
C LEU A 231 6.22 3.28 -7.84
N ARG A 232 6.40 3.24 -9.17
CA ARG A 232 7.71 3.06 -9.84
C ARG A 232 8.57 4.33 -9.80
N GLN A 233 8.83 4.80 -8.58
CA GLN A 233 9.52 6.04 -8.24
C GLN A 233 10.83 5.76 -7.50
N GLU A 234 11.67 4.90 -8.07
CA GLU A 234 12.98 4.53 -7.53
C GLU A 234 13.83 5.75 -7.11
N GLY A 235 14.56 5.60 -6.00
CA GLY A 235 15.47 6.61 -5.48
C GLY A 235 14.77 7.91 -5.07
N ARG A 236 13.48 7.87 -4.69
CA ARG A 236 12.67 9.09 -4.46
C ARG A 236 12.46 9.92 -5.73
N GLY A 237 12.41 9.25 -6.89
CA GLY A 237 12.16 9.85 -8.19
C GLY A 237 13.41 10.25 -8.98
N ILE A 238 14.62 10.04 -8.44
CA ILE A 238 15.88 10.28 -9.18
C ILE A 238 16.29 9.08 -10.07
N GLY A 239 15.74 7.90 -9.80
CA GLY A 239 16.06 6.66 -10.52
C GLY A 239 17.21 5.85 -9.90
N LEU A 240 17.35 4.61 -10.37
CA LEU A 240 18.29 3.63 -9.81
C LEU A 240 19.76 4.04 -9.99
N GLY A 241 20.13 4.50 -11.19
CA GLY A 241 21.53 4.86 -11.49
C GLY A 241 22.06 5.96 -10.57
N GLU A 242 21.27 6.99 -10.34
CA GLU A 242 21.62 8.09 -9.43
C GLU A 242 21.63 7.65 -7.96
N LYS A 243 20.71 6.76 -7.56
CA LYS A 243 20.75 6.14 -6.22
C LYS A 243 22.05 5.37 -5.98
N LEU A 244 22.52 4.60 -6.96
CA LEU A 244 23.78 3.86 -6.86
C LEU A 244 25.00 4.81 -6.77
N LYS A 245 24.99 5.91 -7.51
CA LYS A 245 26.03 6.96 -7.36
C LYS A 245 26.00 7.57 -5.96
N ALA A 246 24.82 7.83 -5.40
CA ALA A 246 24.67 8.34 -4.04
C ALA A 246 25.22 7.35 -2.99
N TYR A 247 25.05 6.05 -3.22
CA TYR A 247 25.66 5.00 -2.40
C TYR A 247 27.19 5.03 -2.47
N ASN A 248 27.77 5.14 -3.67
CA ASN A 248 29.23 5.25 -3.80
C ASN A 248 29.78 6.48 -3.06
N LEU A 249 29.09 7.62 -3.11
CA LEU A 249 29.49 8.82 -2.36
C LEU A 249 29.41 8.62 -0.85
N GLN A 250 28.40 7.89 -0.37
CA GLN A 250 28.29 7.54 1.05
C GLN A 250 29.40 6.60 1.50
N ASP A 251 29.77 5.62 0.67
CA ASP A 251 30.88 4.71 0.94
C ASP A 251 32.23 5.45 0.94
N LEU A 252 32.33 6.56 0.21
CA LEU A 252 33.47 7.50 0.25
C LEU A 252 33.43 8.45 1.46
N GLY A 253 32.42 8.35 2.33
CA GLY A 253 32.31 9.10 3.58
C GLY A 253 31.40 10.33 3.55
N ALA A 254 30.71 10.60 2.43
CA ALA A 254 29.73 11.68 2.38
C ALA A 254 28.47 11.31 3.17
N ASP A 255 27.92 12.24 3.95
CA ASP A 255 26.60 12.02 4.55
C ASP A 255 25.49 12.04 3.48
N THR A 256 24.29 11.57 3.84
CA THR A 256 23.16 11.50 2.89
C THR A 256 22.77 12.85 2.30
N VAL A 257 22.94 13.95 3.04
CA VAL A 257 22.62 15.30 2.55
C VAL A 257 23.69 15.76 1.56
N GLN A 258 24.97 15.57 1.92
CA GLN A 258 26.12 15.87 1.07
C GLN A 258 26.06 15.08 -0.25
N ALA A 259 25.77 13.79 -0.20
CA ALA A 259 25.63 12.96 -1.40
C ALA A 259 24.54 13.48 -2.34
N ASN A 260 23.38 13.90 -1.81
CA ASN A 260 22.31 14.49 -2.62
C ASN A 260 22.67 15.87 -3.18
N LEU A 261 23.38 16.71 -2.40
CA LEU A 261 23.86 18.01 -2.86
C LEU A 261 24.89 17.88 -3.99
N LEU A 262 25.84 16.95 -3.85
CA LEU A 262 26.86 16.66 -4.86
C LEU A 262 26.24 16.21 -6.18
N LEU A 263 25.15 15.44 -6.11
CA LEU A 263 24.40 14.98 -7.28
C LEU A 263 23.31 15.95 -7.75
N ARG A 264 23.16 17.12 -7.09
CA ARG A 264 22.15 18.16 -7.38
C ARG A 264 20.71 17.61 -7.38
N HIS A 265 20.43 16.68 -6.46
CA HIS A 265 19.12 16.09 -6.32
C HIS A 265 18.25 16.87 -5.32
N PRO A 266 16.95 17.05 -5.60
CA PRO A 266 16.02 17.54 -4.59
C PRO A 266 15.79 16.48 -3.51
N ALA A 267 15.47 16.92 -2.30
CA ALA A 267 15.33 16.05 -1.13
C ALA A 267 14.22 14.97 -1.28
N ASP A 268 13.15 15.30 -2.01
CA ASP A 268 12.08 14.37 -2.38
C ASP A 268 11.31 14.91 -3.60
N LYS A 269 11.18 14.11 -4.67
CA LYS A 269 10.45 14.47 -5.90
C LYS A 269 9.15 13.69 -6.05
N ARG A 270 8.77 12.88 -5.06
CA ARG A 270 7.63 11.98 -5.16
C ARG A 270 6.32 12.73 -5.08
N SER A 271 5.39 12.36 -5.94
CA SER A 271 3.99 12.77 -5.87
C SER A 271 3.15 11.57 -5.41
N PHE A 272 2.42 11.75 -4.31
CA PHE A 272 1.49 10.75 -3.80
C PHE A 272 0.08 10.87 -4.41
N GLY A 273 -0.19 11.92 -5.20
CA GLY A 273 -1.45 12.06 -5.92
C GLY A 273 -1.73 10.90 -6.88
N MET A 274 -0.66 10.28 -7.39
CA MET A 274 -0.74 9.04 -8.17
C MET A 274 -1.34 7.89 -7.36
N ALA A 275 -0.93 7.73 -6.11
CA ALA A 275 -1.47 6.69 -5.24
C ALA A 275 -2.94 6.97 -4.90
N THR A 276 -3.29 8.23 -4.62
CA THR A 276 -4.69 8.63 -4.41
C THR A 276 -5.55 8.31 -5.63
N ALA A 277 -5.08 8.64 -6.84
CA ALA A 277 -5.82 8.35 -8.08
C ALA A 277 -6.04 6.84 -8.29
N ILE A 278 -5.00 6.02 -8.06
CA ILE A 278 -5.10 4.56 -8.17
C ILE A 278 -6.11 3.99 -7.16
N LEU A 279 -6.06 4.44 -5.90
CA LEU A 279 -6.99 3.97 -4.87
C LEU A 279 -8.45 4.37 -5.16
N LEU A 280 -8.68 5.58 -5.69
CA LEU A 280 -9.99 6.03 -6.14
C LEU A 280 -10.52 5.18 -7.30
N ASP A 281 -9.66 4.83 -8.24
CA ASP A 281 -10.02 3.93 -9.34
C ASP A 281 -10.34 2.52 -8.82
N LEU A 282 -9.61 2.01 -7.83
CA LEU A 282 -9.94 0.74 -7.16
C LEU A 282 -11.20 0.80 -6.29
N GLY A 283 -11.82 1.99 -6.13
CA GLY A 283 -12.99 2.17 -5.27
C GLY A 283 -12.69 2.17 -3.77
N LEU A 284 -11.41 2.26 -3.36
CA LEU A 284 -10.99 2.23 -1.97
C LEU A 284 -11.05 3.63 -1.35
N LEU A 285 -12.24 4.01 -0.87
CA LEU A 285 -12.50 5.34 -0.30
C LEU A 285 -12.13 5.45 1.18
N GLU A 286 -12.26 4.37 1.93
CA GLU A 286 -11.85 4.28 3.33
C GLU A 286 -10.70 3.27 3.47
N ILE A 287 -9.59 3.70 4.08
CA ILE A 287 -8.40 2.86 4.18
C ILE A 287 -7.82 2.85 5.59
N LYS A 288 -7.13 1.75 5.92
CA LYS A 288 -6.21 1.64 7.05
C LYS A 288 -4.80 1.76 6.47
N LEU A 289 -4.11 2.88 6.70
CA LEU A 289 -2.85 3.16 6.03
C LEU A 289 -1.67 2.62 6.83
N LEU A 290 -0.93 1.70 6.23
CA LEU A 290 0.27 1.08 6.78
C LEU A 290 1.49 1.99 6.58
N THR A 291 1.74 2.90 7.53
CA THR A 291 2.79 3.93 7.43
C THR A 291 3.29 4.44 8.79
N ASN A 292 4.59 4.78 8.84
CA ASN A 292 5.18 5.58 9.91
C ASN A 292 5.36 7.05 9.53
N ASN A 293 5.20 7.39 8.25
CA ASN A 293 5.32 8.76 7.79
C ASN A 293 3.95 9.46 7.91
N PRO A 294 3.79 10.46 8.80
CA PRO A 294 2.54 11.21 8.90
C PRO A 294 2.24 12.06 7.66
N ASP A 295 3.26 12.51 6.92
CA ASP A 295 3.06 13.25 5.68
C ASP A 295 2.42 12.40 4.58
N LYS A 296 2.66 11.07 4.59
CA LYS A 296 1.96 10.14 3.68
C LYS A 296 0.46 10.09 3.96
N ILE A 297 0.03 10.27 5.22
CA ILE A 297 -1.40 10.30 5.56
C ILE A 297 -2.05 11.50 4.87
N ILE A 298 -1.50 12.70 5.10
CA ILE A 298 -2.00 13.96 4.52
C ILE A 298 -2.00 13.89 3.00
N ALA A 299 -0.91 13.41 2.40
CA ALA A 299 -0.74 13.37 0.96
C ALA A 299 -1.72 12.41 0.26
N VAL A 300 -2.10 11.31 0.91
CA VAL A 300 -3.03 10.31 0.36
C VAL A 300 -4.47 10.74 0.44
N GLU A 301 -4.86 11.34 1.57
CA GLU A 301 -6.18 11.98 1.67
C GLU A 301 -6.34 13.04 0.58
N GLY A 302 -5.24 13.74 0.26
CA GLY A 302 -5.22 14.81 -0.72
C GLY A 302 -5.87 16.08 -0.16
N LYS A 303 -5.89 17.13 -0.99
CA LYS A 303 -6.45 18.42 -0.59
C LYS A 303 -7.92 18.34 -0.19
N ASN A 304 -8.70 17.59 -0.97
CA ASN A 304 -10.16 17.45 -0.80
C ASN A 304 -10.58 16.22 0.02
N ARG A 305 -9.62 15.49 0.63
CA ARG A 305 -9.89 14.28 1.42
C ARG A 305 -10.76 13.25 0.67
N LEU A 306 -10.44 13.03 -0.60
CA LEU A 306 -11.16 12.08 -1.47
C LEU A 306 -11.04 10.64 -0.97
N ILE A 307 -9.97 10.36 -0.22
CA ILE A 307 -9.76 9.12 0.54
C ILE A 307 -9.70 9.48 2.01
N LYS A 308 -10.33 8.67 2.85
CA LYS A 308 -10.34 8.82 4.30
C LYS A 308 -9.43 7.76 4.93
N VAL A 309 -8.39 8.20 5.63
CA VAL A 309 -7.56 7.31 6.44
C VAL A 309 -8.25 7.09 7.78
N THR A 310 -8.92 5.96 7.91
CA THR A 310 -9.68 5.59 9.13
C THR A 310 -8.77 5.16 10.28
N GLU A 311 -7.60 4.61 9.95
CA GLU A 311 -6.65 4.09 10.91
C GLU A 311 -5.23 4.21 10.34
N ARG A 312 -4.27 4.62 11.17
CA ARG A 312 -2.85 4.49 10.86
C ARG A 312 -2.34 3.20 11.49
N VAL A 313 -1.91 2.25 10.66
CA VAL A 313 -1.27 1.03 11.12
C VAL A 313 0.26 1.25 11.14
N PRO A 314 0.93 1.17 12.30
CA PRO A 314 2.37 1.36 12.38
C PRO A 314 3.14 0.25 11.67
N MET A 315 4.29 0.61 11.10
CA MET A 315 5.24 -0.33 10.51
C MET A 315 6.51 -0.42 11.35
N VAL A 316 6.42 -1.13 12.47
CA VAL A 316 7.58 -1.33 13.33
C VAL A 316 8.54 -2.32 12.65
N PRO A 317 9.83 -1.97 12.49
CA PRO A 317 10.84 -2.91 11.99
C PRO A 317 10.81 -4.22 12.77
N LEU A 318 10.93 -5.36 12.08
CA LEU A 318 10.84 -6.67 12.72
C LEU A 318 11.93 -6.86 13.78
N ALA A 319 13.14 -6.36 13.50
CA ALA A 319 14.25 -6.35 14.43
C ALA A 319 13.95 -5.68 15.79
N TRP A 320 12.97 -4.77 15.85
CA TRP A 320 12.57 -4.05 17.06
C TRP A 320 11.43 -4.73 17.83
N LYS A 321 10.75 -5.71 17.23
CA LYS A 321 9.65 -6.45 17.87
C LYS A 321 10.14 -7.58 18.78
N GLY A 322 11.44 -7.84 18.84
CA GLY A 322 12.02 -8.92 19.65
C GLY A 322 11.80 -10.32 19.08
N GLU A 323 11.26 -10.45 17.87
CA GLU A 323 11.05 -11.72 17.16
C GLU A 323 12.37 -12.18 16.49
N GLU A 324 12.54 -13.49 16.29
CA GLU A 324 13.63 -14.05 15.48
C GLU A 324 13.43 -13.65 14.02
N GLY A 325 13.98 -12.51 13.61
CA GLY A 325 13.88 -12.00 12.25
C GLY A 325 14.28 -10.53 12.10
N GLY A 326 14.24 -10.06 10.85
CA GLY A 326 14.50 -8.67 10.47
C GLY A 326 15.97 -8.33 10.21
N VAL A 327 16.19 -7.24 9.47
CA VAL A 327 17.55 -6.82 9.07
C VAL A 327 18.22 -6.06 10.20
N LYS A 328 19.28 -6.65 10.77
CA LYS A 328 20.16 -6.01 11.77
C LYS A 328 21.48 -5.63 11.09
N SER A 329 21.63 -4.35 10.78
CA SER A 329 22.89 -3.80 10.28
C SER A 329 23.07 -2.36 10.73
N THR A 330 24.31 -1.92 10.83
CA THR A 330 24.64 -0.53 11.18
C THR A 330 24.11 0.46 10.14
N GLU A 331 24.02 0.04 8.87
CA GLU A 331 23.46 0.84 7.79
C GLU A 331 21.95 1.02 7.93
N VAL A 332 21.18 -0.05 8.22
CA VAL A 332 19.73 0.07 8.47
C VAL A 332 19.45 0.93 9.70
N GLU A 333 20.21 0.75 10.78
CA GLU A 333 20.06 1.56 12.00
C GLU A 333 20.31 3.05 11.73
N GLY A 334 21.40 3.38 11.03
CA GLY A 334 21.71 4.76 10.62
C GLY A 334 20.62 5.37 9.74
N TYR A 335 20.05 4.57 8.84
CA TYR A 335 18.95 4.98 7.98
C TYR A 335 17.64 5.20 8.75
N LEU A 336 17.26 4.30 9.66
CA LEU A 336 16.08 4.42 10.51
C LEU A 336 16.18 5.62 11.45
N ARG A 337 17.36 5.84 12.06
CA ARG A 337 17.64 7.03 12.87
C ARG A 337 17.40 8.31 12.09
N THR A 338 17.90 8.37 10.84
CA THR A 338 17.68 9.52 9.96
C THR A 338 16.19 9.75 9.66
N LYS A 339 15.40 8.69 9.45
CA LYS A 339 13.94 8.82 9.25
C LYS A 339 13.22 9.40 10.48
N VAL A 340 13.61 8.99 11.68
CA VAL A 340 13.00 9.45 12.93
C VAL A 340 13.44 10.87 13.25
N GLU A 341 14.74 11.13 13.34
CA GLU A 341 15.29 12.40 13.83
C GLU A 341 15.16 13.54 12.81
N LYS A 342 15.34 13.25 11.52
CA LYS A 342 15.37 14.28 10.46
C LYS A 342 14.10 14.34 9.62
N MET A 343 13.32 13.26 9.56
CA MET A 343 12.13 13.16 8.69
C MET A 343 10.82 12.92 9.45
N GLY A 344 10.81 13.05 10.78
CA GLY A 344 9.60 13.06 11.61
C GLY A 344 8.75 11.78 11.57
N HIS A 345 9.36 10.61 11.31
CA HIS A 345 8.61 9.35 11.28
C HIS A 345 8.17 8.93 12.70
N LEU A 346 6.91 8.49 12.81
CA LEU A 346 6.23 8.05 14.03
C LEU A 346 6.63 6.62 14.42
N LEU A 347 7.90 6.42 14.74
CA LEU A 347 8.44 5.17 15.27
C LEU A 347 8.81 5.38 16.74
N SER A 348 8.19 4.61 17.64
CA SER A 348 8.60 4.55 19.04
C SER A 348 9.81 3.61 19.16
N LYS A 349 10.87 4.16 19.75
CA LYS A 349 12.21 3.58 19.90
C LYS A 349 12.20 2.25 20.68
N PRO A 350 13.15 1.35 20.39
CA PRO A 350 14.32 1.22 21.27
C PRO A 350 15.51 1.96 20.63
N ILE A 351 15.96 3.03 21.31
CA ILE A 351 17.22 3.80 21.10
C ILE A 351 18.43 2.90 21.26
#